data_AF-Q2KIT7-F1
#
_entry.id   AF-Q2KIT7-F1
#
_cell.length_a   1.000
_cell.length_b   1.000
_cell.length_c   1.000
_cell.angle_alpha   90.00
_cell.angle_beta   90.00
_cell.angle_gamma   90.00
#
_symmetry.space_group_name_H-M   'P 1'
#
loop_
_entity.id
_entity.type
_entity.pdbx_description
1 polymer ?
#
loop_
_entity_poly.entity_id
_entity_poly.type
_entity_poly.pdbx_seq_one_letter_code
_entity_poly.pdbx_strand_id
1 'polypeptide(L)'
;MATTAELFEEPFVADEYIERLVWRTPGGGSRGGPEAFDPKRLLEEFVNHIQELQIMDERIQRKVEKLEQQCQKEAKEFARKVQELQKSNQVAFQHFQELDEHISYVATKVCHLGDQLEGVNTPRQRAVEAQKLMKYFNEFLDGELKSDVFTNSEKIKEAADIIQKLHLIAQELPFDRFSEVKSKIASKYHDLECQLIQEFTGAQRRGEISRMREVAAVLLHFKGYSHCVDVYIKQCQEGAYLRNDIFEDAAILCQRVNKQVGDIFSNPETVLAKLIQNVFEIKLQSFVKDQLQECWKSDAEQYLKSLYDLYTRTTNLSSKLMEFNLGTDKQTFLSKLIKSIFISYLESYIEIETGYLKSRSAMILQRYYDSKNHQKRSIGTGGIQDLKERIRQRTNLPLGPSIDTHGETFLSQEVVVNLLQETKQAFERCHRLSDPSDLPRNAFRIFTILVEFLCIEHIDYALETGLAGIPSSDSKNANLYFLDVVHQANTIFHLFDKQFNDHLMPLISSSPKLSECLQKKKK
;
A
#
# COMPACT_ATOMS: atom_id res chain seq x y z
N MET A 1 40.85 30.01 -29.98
CA MET A 1 41.45 30.69 -28.81
C MET A 1 40.66 30.28 -27.59
N ALA A 2 41.04 29.14 -27.00
CA ALA A 2 40.55 28.75 -25.68
C ALA A 2 41.36 29.56 -24.67
N THR A 3 40.66 30.30 -23.82
CA THR A 3 41.24 31.18 -22.80
C THR A 3 42.08 30.37 -21.81
N THR A 4 43.23 30.91 -21.43
CA THR A 4 44.20 30.39 -20.43
C THR A 4 43.59 29.93 -19.09
N ALA A 5 42.32 30.25 -18.84
CA ALA A 5 41.55 29.81 -17.69
C ALA A 5 41.17 28.31 -17.67
N GLU A 6 41.09 27.63 -18.82
CA GLU A 6 40.74 26.18 -18.87
C GLU A 6 41.90 25.24 -18.49
N LEU A 7 43.10 25.77 -18.24
CA LEU A 7 44.30 24.98 -17.93
C LEU A 7 44.50 24.68 -16.43
N PHE A 8 43.61 25.17 -15.56
CA PHE A 8 43.79 25.12 -14.10
C PHE A 8 42.62 24.43 -13.35
N GLU A 9 41.86 23.55 -14.00
CA GLU A 9 40.89 22.68 -13.30
C GLU A 9 41.57 21.47 -12.61
N GLU A 10 42.79 21.13 -13.01
CA GLU A 10 43.63 20.08 -12.44
C GLU A 10 44.80 20.71 -11.64
N PRO A 11 45.39 20.01 -10.64
CA PRO A 11 46.55 20.53 -9.93
C PRO A 11 47.65 20.93 -10.92
N PHE A 12 48.14 22.16 -10.81
CA PHE A 12 49.12 22.70 -11.75
C PHE A 12 50.42 21.89 -11.71
N VAL A 13 50.69 21.16 -12.79
CA VAL A 13 51.95 20.47 -13.02
C VAL A 13 52.75 21.26 -14.05
N ALA A 14 53.88 21.83 -13.62
CA ALA A 14 54.70 22.71 -14.45
C ALA A 14 55.18 22.01 -15.74
N ASP A 15 55.57 20.73 -15.64
CA ASP A 15 56.07 19.95 -16.76
C ASP A 15 55.00 19.73 -17.83
N GLU A 16 53.78 19.32 -17.43
CA GLU A 16 52.65 19.15 -18.35
C GLU A 16 52.21 20.47 -18.99
N TYR A 17 52.25 21.57 -18.24
CA TYR A 17 51.90 22.89 -18.76
C TYR A 17 52.88 23.32 -19.86
N ILE A 18 54.18 23.15 -19.61
CA ILE A 18 55.24 23.45 -20.58
C ILE A 18 55.08 22.54 -21.82
N GLU A 19 54.85 21.24 -21.63
CA GLU A 19 54.62 20.32 -22.76
C GLU A 19 53.38 20.70 -23.59
N ARG A 20 52.24 20.96 -22.95
CA ARG A 20 51.01 21.39 -23.65
C ARG A 20 51.22 22.71 -24.38
N LEU A 21 52.00 23.64 -23.81
CA LEU A 21 52.32 24.91 -24.44
C LEU A 21 53.15 24.70 -25.72
N VAL A 22 54.24 23.94 -25.61
CA VAL A 22 55.13 23.61 -26.75
C VAL A 22 54.36 22.89 -27.86
N TRP A 23 53.44 21.98 -27.51
CA TRP A 23 52.59 21.28 -28.47
C TRP A 23 51.59 22.18 -29.20
N ARG A 24 51.10 23.25 -28.55
CA ARG A 24 50.09 24.16 -29.10
C ARG A 24 50.71 25.30 -29.93
N THR A 25 51.97 25.65 -29.68
CA THR A 25 52.67 26.69 -30.44
C THR A 25 52.95 26.23 -31.88
N PRO A 26 52.43 26.93 -32.91
CA PRO A 26 52.73 26.62 -34.30
C PRO A 26 54.24 26.77 -34.55
N GLY A 27 54.91 25.66 -34.82
CA GLY A 27 56.37 25.59 -34.96
C GLY A 27 57.15 25.23 -33.69
N GLY A 28 56.47 24.72 -32.65
CA GLY A 28 57.08 24.15 -31.44
C GLY A 28 57.59 22.71 -31.58
N GLY A 29 57.53 22.13 -32.78
CA GLY A 29 58.11 20.82 -33.07
C GLY A 29 57.28 19.64 -32.56
N SER A 30 56.34 19.15 -33.38
CA SER A 30 55.88 17.74 -33.42
C SER A 30 54.84 17.45 -34.52
N ARG A 31 54.39 18.46 -35.30
CA ARG A 31 53.50 18.24 -36.47
C ARG A 31 54.12 18.47 -37.86
N GLY A 32 55.42 18.82 -37.97
CA GLY A 32 56.02 19.17 -39.26
C GLY A 32 57.50 18.84 -39.46
N GLY A 33 58.14 18.10 -38.56
CA GLY A 33 59.58 17.80 -38.65
C GLY A 33 60.51 19.00 -38.34
N PRO A 34 61.84 18.81 -38.46
CA PRO A 34 62.87 19.78 -38.04
C PRO A 34 62.87 21.11 -38.82
N GLU A 35 62.25 21.18 -40.00
CA GLU A 35 62.13 22.42 -40.79
C GLU A 35 61.01 23.35 -40.30
N ALA A 36 60.08 22.86 -39.47
CA ALA A 36 58.99 23.64 -38.92
C ALA A 36 59.30 24.22 -37.53
N PHE A 37 60.48 23.92 -36.96
CA PHE A 37 60.86 24.37 -35.61
C PHE A 37 61.41 25.80 -35.64
N ASP A 38 60.72 26.74 -34.99
CA ASP A 38 61.17 28.13 -34.86
C ASP A 38 61.48 28.48 -33.39
N PRO A 39 62.77 28.46 -32.99
CA PRO A 39 63.18 28.73 -31.62
C PRO A 39 62.80 30.13 -31.13
N LYS A 40 62.74 31.13 -32.02
CA LYS A 40 62.47 32.52 -31.63
C LYS A 40 61.00 32.72 -31.29
N ARG A 41 60.10 32.14 -32.09
CA ARG A 41 58.66 32.17 -31.82
C ARG A 41 58.30 31.41 -30.55
N LEU A 42 58.92 30.26 -30.31
CA LEU A 42 58.69 29.51 -29.09
C LEU A 42 59.18 30.29 -27.84
N LEU A 43 60.33 30.96 -27.94
CA LEU A 43 60.83 31.84 -26.88
C LEU A 43 59.89 33.03 -26.63
N GLU A 44 59.38 33.68 -27.68
CA GLU A 44 58.42 34.78 -27.57
C GLU A 44 57.13 34.33 -26.88
N GLU A 45 56.58 33.16 -27.24
CA GLU A 45 55.40 32.58 -26.58
C GLU A 45 55.67 32.20 -25.12
N PHE A 46 56.85 31.66 -24.79
CA PHE A 46 57.22 31.41 -23.40
C PHE A 46 57.32 32.70 -22.59
N VAL A 47 57.93 33.75 -23.14
CA VAL A 47 58.05 35.05 -22.47
C VAL A 47 56.67 35.67 -22.26
N ASN A 48 55.78 35.60 -23.25
CA ASN A 48 54.41 36.08 -23.13
C ASN A 48 53.64 35.33 -22.04
N HIS A 49 53.68 34.00 -22.04
CA HIS A 49 53.00 33.21 -21.02
C HIS A 49 53.60 33.36 -19.61
N ILE A 50 54.92 33.55 -19.48
CA ILE A 50 55.54 33.90 -18.18
C ILE A 50 54.99 35.24 -17.67
N GLN A 51 54.85 36.25 -18.53
CA GLN A 51 54.25 37.53 -18.15
C GLN A 51 52.77 37.38 -17.76
N GLU A 52 52.00 36.58 -18.51
CA GLU A 52 50.61 36.28 -18.16
C GLU A 52 50.50 35.56 -16.82
N LEU A 53 51.37 34.58 -16.54
CA LEU A 53 51.41 33.87 -15.26
C LEU A 53 51.79 34.81 -14.11
N GLN A 54 52.72 35.73 -14.29
CA GLN A 54 53.06 36.75 -13.29
C GLN A 54 51.88 37.67 -12.99
N ILE A 55 51.18 38.16 -14.02
CA ILE A 55 49.98 38.99 -13.85
C ILE A 55 48.86 38.20 -13.13
N MET A 56 48.72 36.92 -13.46
CA MET A 56 47.76 36.04 -12.83
C MET A 56 48.10 35.77 -11.36
N ASP A 57 49.37 35.53 -11.02
CA ASP A 57 49.86 35.36 -9.66
C ASP A 57 49.59 36.61 -8.81
N GLU A 58 49.96 37.80 -9.30
CA GLU A 58 49.63 39.06 -8.62
C GLU A 58 48.11 39.23 -8.41
N ARG A 59 47.30 38.84 -9.38
CA ARG A 59 45.84 38.91 -9.28
C ARG A 59 45.29 37.93 -8.26
N ILE A 60 45.84 36.72 -8.18
CA ILE A 60 45.48 35.71 -7.20
C ILE A 60 45.90 36.17 -5.80
N GLN A 61 47.14 36.65 -5.63
CA GLN A 61 47.64 37.14 -4.35
C GLN A 61 46.79 38.30 -3.80
N ARG A 62 46.42 39.27 -4.64
CA ARG A 62 45.50 40.36 -4.25
C ARG A 62 44.10 39.85 -3.88
N LYS A 63 43.63 38.77 -4.49
CA LYS A 63 42.34 38.14 -4.11
C LYS A 63 42.47 37.43 -2.76
N VAL A 64 43.56 36.69 -2.54
CA VAL A 64 43.85 36.01 -1.27
C VAL A 64 43.91 37.02 -0.14
N GLU A 65 44.69 38.09 -0.26
CA GLU A 65 44.80 39.14 0.76
C GLU A 65 43.45 39.80 1.09
N LYS A 66 42.62 40.07 0.08
CA LYS A 66 41.27 40.61 0.30
C LYS A 66 40.37 39.63 1.04
N LEU A 67 40.40 38.35 0.66
CA LEU A 67 39.62 37.30 1.30
C LEU A 67 40.08 37.06 2.74
N GLU A 68 41.39 37.09 3.01
CA GLU A 68 41.95 36.99 4.35
C GLU A 68 41.54 38.16 5.23
N GLN A 69 41.61 39.40 4.72
CA GLN A 69 41.16 40.59 5.45
C GLN A 69 39.66 40.55 5.75
N GLN A 70 38.85 40.08 4.78
CA GLN A 70 37.41 39.94 4.99
C GLN A 70 37.10 38.87 6.03
N CYS A 71 37.74 37.70 5.92
CA CYS A 71 37.63 36.62 6.90
C CYS A 71 38.01 37.09 8.31
N GLN A 72 39.10 37.86 8.44
CA GLN A 72 39.54 38.38 9.73
C GLN A 72 38.56 39.42 10.31
N LYS A 73 37.96 40.27 9.48
CA LYS A 73 36.92 41.21 9.91
C LYS A 73 35.66 40.49 10.36
N GLU A 74 35.16 39.55 9.55
CA GLU A 74 33.98 38.75 9.87
C GLU A 74 34.19 37.93 11.15
N ALA A 75 35.38 37.33 11.33
CA ALA A 75 35.72 36.59 12.55
C ALA A 75 35.68 37.48 13.80
N LYS A 76 36.19 38.72 13.72
CA LYS A 76 36.12 39.69 14.83
C LYS A 76 34.70 40.13 15.13
N GLU A 77 33.90 40.43 14.11
CA GLU A 77 32.50 40.81 14.28
C GLU A 77 31.68 39.66 14.87
N PHE A 78 31.90 38.43 14.38
CA PHE A 78 31.28 37.23 14.90
C PHE A 78 31.64 37.01 16.38
N ALA A 79 32.92 37.11 16.74
CA ALA A 79 33.36 36.96 18.13
C ALA A 79 32.70 38.00 19.06
N ARG A 80 32.59 39.26 18.61
CA ARG A 80 31.88 40.31 19.37
C ARG A 80 30.41 39.99 19.54
N LYS A 81 29.73 39.57 18.46
CA LYS A 81 28.31 39.22 18.49
C LYS A 81 28.03 38.03 19.40
N VAL A 82 28.91 37.03 19.41
CA VAL A 82 28.82 35.87 20.32
C VAL A 82 28.94 36.32 21.77
N GLN A 83 29.88 37.21 22.10
CA GLN A 83 30.01 37.74 23.47
C GLN A 83 28.79 38.54 23.91
N GLU A 84 28.23 39.39 23.04
CA GLU A 84 27.01 40.14 23.31
C GLU A 84 25.82 39.20 23.55
N LEU A 85 25.66 38.19 22.70
CA LEU A 85 24.61 37.17 22.85
C LEU A 85 24.79 36.37 24.14
N GLN A 86 26.02 35.99 24.50
CA GLN A 86 26.31 35.27 25.74
C GLN A 86 25.92 36.12 26.96
N LYS A 87 26.27 37.41 26.96
CA LYS A 87 25.91 38.33 28.05
C LYS A 87 24.39 38.54 28.14
N SER A 88 23.72 38.71 27.00
CA SER A 88 22.26 38.83 26.96
C SER A 88 21.57 37.56 27.45
N ASN A 89 22.09 36.39 27.09
CA ASN A 89 21.55 35.11 27.53
C ASN A 89 21.74 34.92 29.05
N GLN A 90 22.88 35.35 29.60
CA GLN A 90 23.12 35.29 31.04
C GLN A 90 22.14 36.16 31.83
N VAL A 91 21.84 37.37 31.33
CA VAL A 91 20.81 38.24 31.94
C VAL A 91 19.42 37.63 31.82
N ALA A 92 19.07 37.09 30.65
CA ALA A 92 17.79 36.40 30.46
C ALA A 92 17.65 35.20 31.42
N PHE A 93 18.73 34.43 31.61
CA PHE A 93 18.75 33.31 32.53
C PHE A 93 18.52 33.74 33.99
N GLN A 94 19.12 34.85 34.42
CA GLN A 94 18.85 35.42 35.74
C GLN A 94 17.38 35.81 35.91
N HIS A 95 16.79 36.49 34.92
CA HIS A 95 15.36 36.80 34.96
C HIS A 95 14.48 35.55 34.95
N PHE A 96 14.86 34.49 34.25
CA PHE A 96 14.15 33.21 34.31
C PHE A 96 14.24 32.57 35.69
N GLN A 97 15.40 32.63 36.36
CA GLN A 97 15.55 32.11 37.73
C GLN A 97 14.68 32.89 38.72
N GLU A 98 14.71 34.23 38.66
CA GLU A 98 13.85 35.07 39.51
C GLU A 98 12.37 34.78 39.25
N LEU A 99 11.98 34.68 37.98
CA LEU A 99 10.61 34.35 37.62
C LEU A 99 10.20 32.95 38.12
N ASP A 100 11.08 31.96 38.02
CA ASP A 100 10.83 30.59 38.47
C ASP A 100 10.67 30.50 39.99
N GLU A 101 11.49 31.24 40.75
CA GLU A 101 11.33 31.37 42.20
C GLU A 101 9.98 32.02 42.55
N HIS A 102 9.61 33.09 41.84
CA HIS A 102 8.31 33.75 42.01
C HIS A 102 7.14 32.82 41.67
N ILE A 103 7.22 32.10 40.55
CA ILE A 103 6.20 31.12 40.14
C ILE A 103 6.11 29.99 41.17
N SER A 104 7.24 29.47 41.65
CA SER A 104 7.27 28.41 42.67
C SER A 104 6.65 28.88 43.99
N TYR A 105 6.92 30.12 44.41
CA TYR A 105 6.30 30.70 45.60
C TYR A 105 4.78 30.86 45.43
N VAL A 106 4.35 31.42 44.29
CA VAL A 106 2.93 31.62 44.00
C VAL A 106 2.22 30.27 43.86
N ALA A 107 2.78 29.30 43.15
CA ALA A 107 2.24 27.95 42.99
C ALA A 107 2.04 27.27 44.36
N THR A 108 3.03 27.39 45.26
CA THR A 108 2.93 26.86 46.62
C THR A 108 1.78 27.51 47.40
N LYS A 109 1.66 28.84 47.33
CA LYS A 109 0.56 29.58 47.99
C LYS A 109 -0.80 29.23 47.39
N VAL A 110 -0.88 29.09 46.07
CA VAL A 110 -2.11 28.72 45.34
C VAL A 110 -2.50 27.28 45.63
N CYS A 111 -1.55 26.35 45.75
CA CYS A 111 -1.82 24.97 46.16
C CYS A 111 -2.46 24.94 47.56
N HIS A 112 -1.85 25.60 48.55
CA HIS A 112 -2.41 25.67 49.90
C HIS A 112 -3.79 26.32 49.95
N LEU A 113 -4.02 27.39 49.19
CA LEU A 113 -5.33 28.02 49.10
C LEU A 113 -6.35 27.12 48.38
N GLY A 114 -5.90 26.43 47.33
CA GLY A 114 -6.67 25.43 46.59
C GLY A 114 -7.11 24.28 47.49
N ASP A 115 -6.19 23.70 48.26
CA ASP A 115 -6.46 22.62 49.21
C ASP A 115 -7.48 23.05 50.29
N GLN A 116 -7.35 24.27 50.81
CA GLN A 116 -8.30 24.82 51.79
C GLN A 116 -9.69 25.07 51.16
N LEU A 117 -9.74 25.61 49.94
CA LEU A 117 -10.99 25.83 49.22
C LEU A 117 -11.65 24.52 48.82
N GLU A 118 -10.90 23.54 48.33
CA GLU A 118 -11.40 22.21 47.98
C GLU A 118 -11.90 21.47 49.22
N GLY A 119 -11.15 21.54 50.32
CA GLY A 119 -11.52 20.93 51.60
C GLY A 119 -12.86 21.43 52.15
N VAL A 120 -13.21 22.70 51.90
CA VAL A 120 -14.51 23.28 52.32
C VAL A 120 -15.59 23.13 51.23
N ASN A 121 -15.25 23.34 49.96
CA ASN A 121 -16.23 23.41 48.88
C ASN A 121 -16.69 22.03 48.41
N THR A 122 -15.82 21.02 48.40
CA THR A 122 -16.17 19.65 48.02
C THR A 122 -17.25 19.02 48.92
N PRO A 123 -17.14 19.03 50.27
CA PRO A 123 -18.20 18.50 51.13
C PRO A 123 -19.49 19.32 51.00
N ARG A 124 -19.38 20.65 50.83
CA ARG A 124 -20.55 21.51 50.62
C ARG A 124 -21.29 21.17 49.32
N GLN A 125 -20.57 21.02 48.20
CA GLN A 125 -21.15 20.60 46.92
C GLN A 125 -21.80 19.21 47.03
N ARG A 126 -21.11 18.25 47.66
CA ARG A 126 -21.68 16.91 47.91
C ARG A 126 -22.96 16.96 48.73
N ALA A 127 -23.02 17.78 49.78
CA ALA A 127 -24.21 17.92 50.61
C ALA A 127 -25.39 18.52 49.83
N VAL A 128 -25.15 19.56 49.01
CA VAL A 128 -26.17 20.18 48.15
C VAL A 128 -26.69 19.19 47.10
N GLU A 129 -25.78 18.42 46.49
CA GLU A 129 -26.15 17.41 45.50
C GLU A 129 -26.92 16.24 46.12
N ALA A 130 -26.51 15.76 47.29
CA ALA A 130 -27.23 14.73 48.04
C ALA A 130 -28.64 15.21 48.43
N GLN A 131 -28.78 16.45 48.91
CA GLN A 131 -30.08 17.03 49.22
C GLN A 131 -30.98 17.07 47.97
N LYS A 132 -30.42 17.46 46.82
CA LYS A 132 -31.13 17.50 45.54
C LYS A 132 -31.59 16.09 45.13
N LEU A 133 -30.73 15.08 45.20
CA LEU A 133 -31.07 13.69 44.88
C LEU A 133 -32.12 13.11 45.84
N MET A 134 -32.01 13.37 47.14
CA MET A 134 -33.00 12.94 48.13
C MET A 134 -34.38 13.55 47.86
N LYS A 135 -34.43 14.81 47.45
CA LYS A 135 -35.70 15.47 47.07
C LYS A 135 -36.36 14.76 45.89
N TYR A 136 -35.62 14.49 44.81
CA TYR A 136 -36.18 13.77 43.67
C TYR A 136 -36.54 12.32 43.99
N PHE A 137 -35.75 11.64 44.83
CA PHE A 137 -36.09 10.28 45.27
C PHE A 137 -37.42 10.24 46.06
N ASN A 138 -37.67 11.23 46.92
CA ASN A 138 -38.95 11.38 47.60
C ASN A 138 -40.11 11.65 46.63
N GLU A 139 -39.89 12.43 45.56
CA GLU A 139 -40.91 12.62 44.52
C GLU A 139 -41.25 11.30 43.79
N PHE A 140 -40.29 10.40 43.60
CA PHE A 140 -40.55 9.06 43.05
C PHE A 140 -41.24 8.11 44.05
N LEU A 141 -41.04 8.29 45.36
CA LEU A 141 -41.75 7.58 46.43
C LEU A 141 -43.23 7.99 46.49
N ASP A 142 -43.50 9.30 46.44
CA ASP A 142 -44.85 9.87 46.56
C ASP A 142 -45.70 9.65 45.28
N GLY A 143 -45.06 9.35 44.14
CA GLY A 143 -45.74 8.99 42.89
C GLY A 143 -46.17 10.17 42.02
N GLU A 144 -46.00 11.40 42.48
CA GLU A 144 -46.25 12.62 41.70
C GLU A 144 -44.90 13.29 41.35
N LEU A 145 -44.50 13.23 40.07
CA LEU A 145 -43.35 13.97 39.55
C LEU A 145 -43.72 15.46 39.45
N LYS A 146 -43.65 16.17 40.57
CA LYS A 146 -43.98 17.62 40.68
C LYS A 146 -42.94 18.52 40.03
N SER A 147 -41.72 18.02 39.81
CA SER A 147 -40.61 18.80 39.30
C SER A 147 -40.61 18.93 37.77
N ASP A 148 -40.54 20.17 37.30
CA ASP A 148 -40.35 20.58 35.89
C ASP A 148 -39.20 19.87 35.16
N VAL A 149 -38.22 19.31 35.89
CA VAL A 149 -37.05 18.65 35.31
C VAL A 149 -37.43 17.38 34.56
N PHE A 150 -38.40 16.59 35.05
CA PHE A 150 -38.84 15.35 34.39
C PHE A 150 -40.02 15.53 33.43
N THR A 151 -40.57 16.75 33.37
CA THR A 151 -41.78 17.11 32.62
C THR A 151 -41.47 18.02 31.44
N ASN A 152 -40.40 18.84 31.51
CA ASN A 152 -40.00 19.74 30.44
C ASN A 152 -38.94 19.09 29.53
N SER A 153 -39.30 18.97 28.24
CA SER A 153 -38.40 18.45 27.18
C SER A 153 -37.15 19.30 26.98
N GLU A 154 -37.11 20.55 27.43
CA GLU A 154 -35.92 21.41 27.31
C GLU A 154 -34.85 21.10 28.37
N LYS A 155 -35.23 20.48 29.50
CA LYS A 155 -34.33 20.13 30.62
C LYS A 155 -33.87 18.67 30.61
N ILE A 156 -33.96 18.01 29.46
CA ILE A 156 -33.59 16.58 29.28
C ILE A 156 -32.18 16.26 29.83
N LYS A 157 -31.22 17.18 29.72
CA LYS A 157 -29.86 16.98 30.25
C LYS A 157 -29.81 16.89 31.78
N GLU A 158 -30.51 17.80 32.46
CA GLU A 158 -30.58 17.79 33.93
C GLU A 158 -31.35 16.57 34.42
N ALA A 159 -32.43 16.21 33.71
CA ALA A 159 -33.21 15.00 33.98
C ALA A 159 -32.36 13.74 33.85
N ALA A 160 -31.53 13.66 32.82
CA ALA A 160 -30.66 12.54 32.54
C ALA A 160 -29.56 12.35 33.60
N ASP A 161 -28.90 13.44 34.03
CA ASP A 161 -27.90 13.38 35.11
C ASP A 161 -28.53 12.93 36.44
N ILE A 162 -29.70 13.49 36.78
CA ILE A 162 -30.41 13.15 38.03
C ILE A 162 -30.93 11.71 37.99
N ILE A 163 -31.54 11.25 36.89
CA ILE A 163 -32.07 9.88 36.80
C ILE A 163 -30.96 8.83 36.82
N GLN A 164 -29.80 9.14 36.23
CA GLN A 164 -28.65 8.23 36.20
C GLN A 164 -28.07 8.05 37.61
N LYS A 165 -27.89 9.15 38.35
CA LYS A 165 -27.48 9.11 39.78
C LYS A 165 -28.51 8.41 40.66
N LEU A 166 -29.79 8.71 40.48
CA LEU A 166 -30.88 8.02 41.20
C LEU A 166 -30.93 6.53 40.89
N HIS A 167 -30.69 6.12 39.64
CA HIS A 167 -30.68 4.71 39.25
C HIS A 167 -29.53 3.94 39.92
N LEU A 168 -28.33 4.55 40.02
CA LEU A 168 -27.21 3.95 40.77
C LEU A 168 -27.54 3.79 42.26
N ILE A 169 -28.08 4.85 42.90
CA ILE A 169 -28.51 4.79 44.31
C ILE A 169 -29.60 3.73 44.50
N ALA A 170 -30.55 3.64 43.58
CA ALA A 170 -31.63 2.67 43.62
C ALA A 170 -31.12 1.22 43.54
N GLN A 171 -29.98 0.95 42.88
CA GLN A 171 -29.40 -0.39 42.83
C GLN A 171 -28.85 -0.84 44.20
N GLU A 172 -28.27 0.08 44.98
CA GLU A 172 -27.67 -0.19 46.31
C GLU A 172 -28.70 -0.39 47.44
N LEU A 173 -29.97 0.01 47.24
CA LEU A 173 -31.02 -0.10 48.27
C LEU A 173 -31.56 -1.54 48.42
N PRO A 174 -32.09 -1.95 49.60
CA PRO A 174 -32.70 -3.26 49.79
C PRO A 174 -33.94 -3.47 48.90
N PHE A 175 -34.09 -4.66 48.30
CA PHE A 175 -35.18 -4.95 47.36
C PHE A 175 -36.56 -5.02 48.04
N ASP A 176 -36.62 -5.47 49.29
CA ASP A 176 -37.88 -5.81 49.99
C ASP A 176 -38.79 -4.61 50.29
N ARG A 177 -38.26 -3.38 50.37
CA ARG A 177 -39.05 -2.17 50.70
C ARG A 177 -39.16 -1.14 49.58
N PHE A 178 -38.28 -1.20 48.59
CA PHE A 178 -38.15 -0.16 47.56
C PHE A 178 -38.36 -0.69 46.13
N SER A 179 -38.94 -1.89 45.99
CA SER A 179 -39.17 -2.54 44.68
C SER A 179 -39.98 -1.67 43.71
N GLU A 180 -41.06 -1.02 44.18
CA GLU A 180 -41.88 -0.12 43.35
C GLU A 180 -41.11 1.11 42.86
N VAL A 181 -40.35 1.76 43.75
CA VAL A 181 -39.55 2.95 43.40
C VAL A 181 -38.38 2.60 42.49
N LYS A 182 -37.71 1.47 42.73
CA LYS A 182 -36.70 0.92 41.83
C LYS A 182 -37.27 0.69 40.44
N SER A 183 -38.47 0.11 40.34
CA SER A 183 -39.16 -0.13 39.07
C SER A 183 -39.52 1.18 38.35
N LYS A 184 -40.08 2.17 39.07
CA LYS A 184 -40.40 3.49 38.51
C LYS A 184 -39.15 4.24 38.03
N ILE A 185 -38.07 4.24 38.80
CA ILE A 185 -36.78 4.86 38.41
C ILE A 185 -36.20 4.14 37.19
N ALA A 186 -36.25 2.81 37.14
CA ALA A 186 -35.76 2.03 35.99
C ALA A 186 -36.59 2.28 34.72
N SER A 187 -37.93 2.34 34.83
CA SER A 187 -38.81 2.68 33.71
C SER A 187 -38.49 4.08 33.18
N LYS A 188 -38.42 5.09 34.07
CA LYS A 188 -38.13 6.47 33.67
C LYS A 188 -36.72 6.63 33.11
N TYR A 189 -35.74 5.87 33.60
CA TYR A 189 -34.40 5.79 33.03
C TYR A 189 -34.44 5.28 31.58
N HIS A 190 -35.18 4.20 31.31
CA HIS A 190 -35.32 3.66 29.96
C HIS A 190 -36.10 4.60 29.03
N ASP A 191 -37.16 5.24 29.52
CA ASP A 191 -37.94 6.22 28.76
C ASP A 191 -37.07 7.43 28.36
N LEU A 192 -36.27 7.96 29.30
CA LEU A 192 -35.34 9.06 29.03
C LEU A 192 -34.23 8.65 28.07
N GLU A 193 -33.71 7.44 28.19
CA GLU A 193 -32.74 6.86 27.23
C GLU A 193 -33.33 6.81 25.81
N CYS A 194 -34.56 6.32 25.66
CA CYS A 194 -35.26 6.30 24.36
C CYS A 194 -35.48 7.71 23.81
N GLN A 195 -35.88 8.67 24.66
CA GLN A 195 -36.07 10.06 24.27
C GLN A 195 -34.77 10.73 23.83
N LEU A 196 -33.66 10.50 24.56
CA LEU A 196 -32.33 11.01 24.21
C LEU A 196 -31.86 10.46 22.85
N ILE A 197 -32.08 9.18 22.57
CA ILE A 197 -31.71 8.57 21.28
C ILE A 197 -32.57 9.13 20.14
N GLN A 198 -33.87 9.34 20.37
CA GLN A 198 -34.75 9.98 19.39
C GLN A 198 -34.35 11.44 19.13
N GLU A 199 -34.00 12.18 20.18
CA GLU A 199 -33.52 13.55 20.07
C GLU A 199 -32.20 13.61 19.31
N PHE A 200 -31.26 12.70 19.59
CA PHE A 200 -30.00 12.56 18.86
C PHE A 200 -30.24 12.29 17.38
N THR A 201 -31.15 11.37 17.06
CA THR A 201 -31.52 11.04 15.67
C THR A 201 -32.19 12.23 14.96
N GLY A 202 -33.05 12.97 15.67
CA GLY A 202 -33.66 14.20 15.16
C GLY A 202 -32.63 15.29 14.88
N ALA A 203 -31.68 15.50 15.79
CA ALA A 203 -30.57 16.44 15.62
C ALA A 203 -29.66 16.05 14.45
N GLN A 204 -29.41 14.75 14.25
CA GLN A 204 -28.66 14.23 13.10
C GLN A 204 -29.35 14.56 11.77
N ARG A 205 -30.67 14.38 11.68
CA ARG A 205 -31.44 14.70 10.47
C ARG A 205 -31.45 16.20 10.15
N ARG A 206 -31.39 17.06 11.16
CA ARG A 206 -31.31 18.52 11.02
C ARG A 206 -29.88 19.04 10.81
N GLY A 207 -28.86 18.20 11.00
CA GLY A 207 -27.44 18.58 10.88
C GLY A 207 -26.90 19.39 12.08
N GLU A 208 -27.53 19.29 13.25
CA GLU A 208 -27.18 20.07 14.45
C GLU A 208 -26.06 19.41 15.26
N ILE A 209 -24.80 19.59 14.83
CA ILE A 209 -23.62 18.95 15.44
C ILE A 209 -23.47 19.29 16.94
N SER A 210 -23.69 20.56 17.33
CA SER A 210 -23.60 20.99 18.73
C SER A 210 -24.59 20.23 19.62
N ARG A 211 -25.83 20.05 19.16
CA ARG A 211 -26.85 19.32 19.93
C ARG A 211 -26.52 17.84 20.01
N MET A 212 -26.00 17.24 18.95
CA MET A 212 -25.54 15.85 18.95
C MET A 212 -24.41 15.62 19.95
N ARG A 213 -23.42 16.53 20.02
CA ARG A 213 -22.32 16.45 21.00
C ARG A 213 -22.84 16.47 22.43
N GLU A 214 -23.75 17.39 22.72
CA GLU A 214 -24.33 17.52 24.05
C GLU A 214 -25.12 16.26 24.46
N VAL A 215 -25.96 15.73 23.56
CA VAL A 215 -26.76 14.53 23.82
C VAL A 215 -25.87 13.29 23.94
N ALA A 216 -24.84 13.16 23.11
CA ALA A 216 -23.86 12.08 23.18
C ALA A 216 -23.06 12.08 24.50
N ALA A 217 -22.67 13.26 24.99
CA ALA A 217 -21.96 13.39 26.27
C ALA A 217 -22.81 12.91 27.45
N VAL A 218 -24.13 13.21 27.42
CA VAL A 218 -25.07 12.72 28.44
C VAL A 218 -25.29 11.21 28.30
N LEU A 219 -25.50 10.72 27.07
CA LEU A 219 -25.73 9.31 26.79
C LEU A 219 -24.52 8.42 27.11
N LEU A 220 -23.30 8.96 27.17
CA LEU A 220 -22.09 8.21 27.54
C LEU A 220 -22.21 7.52 28.91
N HIS A 221 -22.98 8.13 29.83
CA HIS A 221 -23.24 7.60 31.15
C HIS A 221 -24.38 6.58 31.22
N PHE A 222 -25.04 6.33 30.08
CA PHE A 222 -26.14 5.39 29.93
C PHE A 222 -25.69 4.08 29.28
N LYS A 223 -26.37 2.98 29.60
CA LYS A 223 -26.04 1.65 29.03
C LYS A 223 -26.29 1.58 27.52
N GLY A 224 -27.26 2.34 27.00
CA GLY A 224 -27.65 2.41 25.60
C GLY A 224 -26.79 3.32 24.72
N TYR A 225 -25.65 3.82 25.20
CA TYR A 225 -24.69 4.55 24.36
C TYR A 225 -24.30 3.77 23.10
N SER A 226 -24.08 2.46 23.22
CA SER A 226 -23.79 1.58 22.08
C SER A 226 -24.93 1.59 21.06
N HIS A 227 -26.18 1.55 21.52
CA HIS A 227 -27.35 1.62 20.66
C HIS A 227 -27.45 2.97 19.94
N CYS A 228 -27.13 4.08 20.63
CA CYS A 228 -27.04 5.40 20.01
C CYS A 228 -26.02 5.43 18.86
N VAL A 229 -24.85 4.83 19.06
CA VAL A 229 -23.81 4.73 18.02
C VAL A 229 -24.30 3.87 16.84
N ASP A 230 -24.97 2.75 17.10
CA ASP A 230 -25.53 1.90 16.05
C ASP A 230 -26.61 2.63 15.21
N VAL A 231 -27.49 3.40 15.86
CA VAL A 231 -28.51 4.22 15.18
C VAL A 231 -27.85 5.33 14.37
N TYR A 232 -26.82 6.00 14.93
CA TYR A 232 -26.03 7.01 14.21
C TYR A 232 -25.42 6.44 12.93
N ILE A 233 -24.78 5.27 13.02
CA ILE A 233 -24.15 4.57 11.90
C ILE A 233 -25.18 4.23 10.82
N LYS A 234 -26.33 3.64 11.21
CA LYS A 234 -27.41 3.31 10.28
C LYS A 234 -27.91 4.55 9.54
N GLN A 235 -28.18 5.64 10.26
CA GLN A 235 -28.67 6.88 9.67
C GLN A 235 -27.62 7.55 8.76
N CYS A 236 -26.32 7.43 9.05
CA CYS A 236 -25.25 7.90 8.18
C CYS A 236 -25.13 7.09 6.88
N GLN A 237 -25.45 5.79 6.92
CA GLN A 237 -25.45 4.89 5.78
C GLN A 237 -26.70 5.05 4.90
N GLU A 238 -27.84 5.44 5.48
CA GLU A 238 -29.06 5.78 4.76
C GLU A 238 -28.81 6.94 3.79
N GLY A 239 -28.92 6.68 2.48
CA GLY A 239 -28.65 7.66 1.42
C GLY A 239 -27.17 7.85 1.06
N ALA A 240 -26.25 7.05 1.61
CA ALA A 240 -24.83 7.11 1.25
C ALA A 240 -24.50 6.38 -0.06
N TYR A 241 -25.25 5.32 -0.39
CA TYR A 241 -24.98 4.43 -1.52
C TYR A 241 -25.89 4.72 -2.71
N LEU A 242 -25.69 5.88 -3.33
CA LEU A 242 -26.50 6.35 -4.45
C LEU A 242 -25.77 6.22 -5.80
N ARG A 243 -24.45 5.99 -5.81
CA ARG A 243 -23.66 5.85 -7.03
C ARG A 243 -23.47 4.38 -7.41
N ASN A 244 -23.10 4.17 -8.67
CA ASN A 244 -22.77 2.84 -9.21
C ASN A 244 -21.52 2.22 -8.57
N ASP A 245 -20.68 3.01 -7.88
CA ASP A 245 -19.47 2.53 -7.19
C ASP A 245 -19.61 2.61 -5.67
N ILE A 246 -19.91 1.45 -5.06
CA ILE A 246 -20.04 1.29 -3.61
C ILE A 246 -18.71 1.53 -2.88
N PHE A 247 -17.56 1.25 -3.50
CA PHE A 247 -16.25 1.42 -2.84
C PHE A 247 -15.89 2.90 -2.72
N GLU A 248 -16.19 3.70 -3.73
CA GLU A 248 -15.99 5.14 -3.67
C GLU A 248 -16.98 5.81 -2.71
N ASP A 249 -18.26 5.41 -2.75
CA ASP A 249 -19.27 5.88 -1.80
C ASP A 249 -18.89 5.53 -0.34
N ALA A 250 -18.36 4.33 -0.10
CA ALA A 250 -17.86 3.92 1.21
C ALA A 250 -16.68 4.78 1.69
N ALA A 251 -15.74 5.12 0.80
CA ALA A 251 -14.60 5.99 1.12
C ALA A 251 -15.07 7.41 1.47
N ILE A 252 -15.96 7.99 0.66
CA ILE A 252 -16.52 9.33 0.89
C ILE A 252 -17.33 9.36 2.19
N LEU A 253 -18.13 8.32 2.45
CA LEU A 253 -18.88 8.15 3.69
C LEU A 253 -17.93 8.15 4.89
N CYS A 254 -16.89 7.32 4.89
CA CYS A 254 -15.93 7.25 5.98
C CYS A 254 -15.21 8.59 6.21
N GLN A 255 -14.84 9.29 5.13
CA GLN A 255 -14.20 10.61 5.24
C GLN A 255 -15.13 11.67 5.84
N ARG A 256 -16.40 11.70 5.41
CA ARG A 256 -17.42 12.62 5.95
C ARG A 256 -17.68 12.33 7.43
N VAL A 257 -17.88 11.06 7.77
CA VAL A 257 -18.18 10.65 9.16
C VAL A 257 -16.96 10.88 10.06
N ASN A 258 -15.74 10.64 9.59
CA ASN A 258 -14.52 10.91 10.38
C ASN A 258 -14.43 12.38 10.83
N LYS A 259 -14.80 13.34 9.95
CA LYS A 259 -14.85 14.76 10.32
C LYS A 259 -15.92 15.05 11.37
N GLN A 260 -17.11 14.46 11.22
CA GLN A 260 -18.24 14.71 12.13
C GLN A 260 -18.06 14.03 13.49
N VAL A 261 -17.53 12.80 13.51
CA VAL A 261 -17.42 11.99 14.73
C VAL A 261 -16.43 12.58 15.72
N GLY A 262 -15.33 13.19 15.25
CA GLY A 262 -14.40 13.94 16.12
C GLY A 262 -15.07 15.13 16.82
N ASP A 263 -16.10 15.71 16.21
CA ASP A 263 -16.86 16.81 16.78
C ASP A 263 -18.06 16.36 17.63
N ILE A 264 -18.45 15.08 17.61
CA ILE A 264 -19.68 14.62 18.28
C ILE A 264 -19.37 13.73 19.47
N PHE A 265 -18.40 12.84 19.35
CA PHE A 265 -18.13 11.79 20.32
C PHE A 265 -16.77 11.97 21.00
N SER A 266 -16.71 11.67 22.29
CA SER A 266 -15.46 11.73 23.07
C SER A 266 -14.42 10.68 22.60
N ASN A 267 -14.89 9.55 22.06
CA ASN A 267 -14.06 8.45 21.55
C ASN A 267 -14.34 8.23 20.05
N PRO A 268 -13.75 9.04 19.15
CA PRO A 268 -14.05 8.99 17.73
C PRO A 268 -13.57 7.69 17.06
N GLU A 269 -12.47 7.11 17.55
CA GLU A 269 -11.83 5.92 16.96
C GLU A 269 -12.74 4.69 17.03
N THR A 270 -13.44 4.49 18.15
CA THR A 270 -14.32 3.33 18.35
C THR A 270 -15.57 3.40 17.48
N VAL A 271 -16.13 4.59 17.31
CA VAL A 271 -17.28 4.85 16.44
C VAL A 271 -16.89 4.64 14.97
N LEU A 272 -15.72 5.14 14.56
CA LEU A 272 -15.22 4.96 13.20
C LEU A 272 -14.89 3.49 12.90
N ALA A 273 -14.26 2.78 13.84
CA ALA A 273 -14.00 1.34 13.70
C ALA A 273 -15.31 0.56 13.56
N LYS A 274 -16.35 0.90 14.35
CA LYS A 274 -17.66 0.25 14.25
C LYS A 274 -18.37 0.56 12.92
N LEU A 275 -18.25 1.79 12.42
CA LEU A 275 -18.74 2.17 11.10
C LEU A 275 -18.09 1.31 10.01
N ILE A 276 -16.75 1.25 9.99
CA ILE A 276 -16.00 0.48 8.98
C ILE A 276 -16.35 -1.01 9.06
N GLN A 277 -16.44 -1.57 10.27
CA GLN A 277 -16.87 -2.95 10.45
C GLN A 277 -18.24 -3.19 9.79
N ASN A 278 -19.21 -2.33 10.05
CA ASN A 278 -20.56 -2.45 9.52
C ASN A 278 -20.58 -2.29 7.97
N VAL A 279 -19.80 -1.34 7.42
CA VAL A 279 -19.64 -1.19 5.97
C VAL A 279 -19.07 -2.46 5.32
N PHE A 280 -18.05 -3.08 5.94
CA PHE A 280 -17.41 -4.28 5.41
C PHE A 280 -18.29 -5.53 5.53
N GLU A 281 -18.78 -5.84 6.73
CA GLU A 281 -19.53 -7.07 7.02
C GLU A 281 -20.97 -7.05 6.49
N ILE A 282 -21.62 -5.89 6.41
CA ILE A 282 -23.00 -5.82 5.93
C ILE A 282 -23.03 -5.44 4.45
N LYS A 283 -22.47 -4.29 4.08
CA LYS A 283 -22.66 -3.74 2.73
C LYS A 283 -21.73 -4.36 1.70
N LEU A 284 -20.42 -4.35 1.95
CA LEU A 284 -19.43 -4.89 1.00
C LEU A 284 -19.56 -6.41 0.88
N GLN A 285 -19.75 -7.12 1.99
CA GLN A 285 -19.93 -8.58 1.95
C GLN A 285 -21.16 -9.00 1.12
N SER A 286 -22.30 -8.31 1.28
CA SER A 286 -23.49 -8.57 0.46
C SER A 286 -23.20 -8.27 -1.01
N PHE A 287 -22.60 -7.13 -1.32
CA PHE A 287 -22.30 -6.74 -2.70
C PHE A 287 -21.33 -7.72 -3.39
N VAL A 288 -20.26 -8.11 -2.70
CA VAL A 288 -19.29 -9.10 -3.20
C VAL A 288 -19.97 -10.43 -3.45
N LYS A 289 -20.83 -10.88 -2.52
CA LYS A 289 -21.58 -12.12 -2.67
C LYS A 289 -22.51 -12.08 -3.89
N ASP A 290 -23.27 -11.00 -4.07
CA ASP A 290 -24.21 -10.85 -5.19
C ASP A 290 -23.49 -10.83 -6.54
N GLN A 291 -22.42 -10.02 -6.66
CA GLN A 291 -21.59 -9.93 -7.86
C GLN A 291 -20.90 -11.26 -8.22
N LEU A 292 -20.32 -11.95 -7.24
CA LEU A 292 -19.65 -13.22 -7.47
C LEU A 292 -20.65 -14.34 -7.82
N GLN A 293 -21.84 -14.35 -7.23
CA GLN A 293 -22.88 -15.32 -7.58
C GLN A 293 -23.44 -15.11 -8.99
N GLU A 294 -23.56 -13.87 -9.44
CA GLU A 294 -23.95 -13.55 -10.81
C GLU A 294 -22.87 -13.98 -11.81
N CYS A 295 -21.61 -13.65 -11.53
CA CYS A 295 -20.48 -14.02 -12.39
C CYS A 295 -20.27 -15.55 -12.47
N TRP A 296 -20.48 -16.26 -11.36
CA TRP A 296 -20.37 -17.73 -11.32
C TRP A 296 -21.35 -18.42 -12.29
N LYS A 297 -22.52 -17.83 -12.55
CA LYS A 297 -23.52 -18.38 -13.48
C LYS A 297 -23.18 -18.12 -14.94
N SER A 298 -22.32 -17.15 -15.23
CA SER A 298 -21.97 -16.75 -16.58
C SER A 298 -20.74 -17.52 -17.09
N ASP A 299 -19.57 -17.25 -16.50
CA ASP A 299 -18.29 -17.78 -16.97
C ASP A 299 -17.25 -17.81 -15.84
N ALA A 300 -16.42 -18.86 -15.81
CA ALA A 300 -15.30 -18.99 -14.88
C ALA A 300 -14.26 -17.87 -15.08
N GLU A 301 -14.04 -17.42 -16.32
CA GLU A 301 -13.12 -16.31 -16.62
C GLU A 301 -13.62 -15.00 -15.99
N GLN A 302 -14.91 -14.71 -16.16
CA GLN A 302 -15.54 -13.51 -15.63
C GLN A 302 -15.57 -13.56 -14.09
N TYR A 303 -15.83 -14.72 -13.50
CA TYR A 303 -15.73 -14.92 -12.07
C TYR A 303 -14.32 -14.60 -11.52
N LEU A 304 -13.26 -15.14 -12.13
CA LEU A 304 -11.88 -14.90 -11.67
C LEU A 304 -11.47 -13.43 -11.85
N LYS A 305 -11.88 -12.78 -12.93
CA LYS A 305 -11.66 -11.34 -13.16
C LYS A 305 -12.40 -10.49 -12.13
N SER A 306 -13.67 -10.78 -11.87
CA SER A 306 -14.47 -10.07 -10.87
C SER A 306 -13.94 -10.29 -9.46
N LEU A 307 -13.51 -11.50 -9.10
CA LEU A 307 -12.89 -11.78 -7.80
C LEU A 307 -11.60 -10.96 -7.61
N TYR A 308 -10.75 -10.92 -8.63
CA TYR A 308 -9.54 -10.09 -8.63
C TYR A 308 -9.84 -8.59 -8.50
N ASP A 309 -10.81 -8.07 -9.26
CA ASP A 309 -11.22 -6.67 -9.20
C ASP A 309 -11.78 -6.30 -7.82
N LEU A 310 -12.75 -7.08 -7.33
CA LEU A 310 -13.38 -6.84 -6.03
C LEU A 310 -12.37 -6.91 -4.89
N TYR A 311 -11.46 -7.90 -4.90
CA TYR A 311 -10.41 -7.99 -3.90
C TYR A 311 -9.48 -6.78 -3.96
N THR A 312 -8.99 -6.43 -5.16
CA THR A 312 -8.09 -5.29 -5.37
C THR A 312 -8.73 -3.98 -4.93
N ARG A 313 -10.00 -3.75 -5.28
CA ARG A 313 -10.77 -2.56 -4.87
C ARG A 313 -11.01 -2.53 -3.36
N THR A 314 -11.28 -3.67 -2.73
CA THR A 314 -11.41 -3.77 -1.26
C THR A 314 -10.08 -3.44 -0.55
N THR A 315 -8.96 -3.96 -1.06
CA THR A 315 -7.62 -3.65 -0.51
C THR A 315 -7.23 -2.19 -0.73
N ASN A 316 -7.59 -1.60 -1.88
CA ASN A 316 -7.38 -0.18 -2.16
C ASN A 316 -8.23 0.69 -1.23
N LEU A 317 -9.50 0.33 -1.00
CA LEU A 317 -10.35 0.98 -0.02
C LEU A 317 -9.73 0.90 1.37
N SER A 318 -9.30 -0.29 1.81
CA SER A 318 -8.60 -0.48 3.08
C SER A 318 -7.35 0.40 3.20
N SER A 319 -6.60 0.58 2.12
CA SER A 319 -5.41 1.44 2.10
C SER A 319 -5.79 2.92 2.30
N LYS A 320 -6.87 3.39 1.65
CA LYS A 320 -7.43 4.73 1.88
C LYS A 320 -7.93 4.90 3.32
N LEU A 321 -8.54 3.87 3.90
CA LEU A 321 -9.03 3.91 5.29
C LEU A 321 -7.89 3.89 6.32
N MET A 322 -6.69 3.41 5.95
CA MET A 322 -5.51 3.37 6.82
C MET A 322 -4.98 4.75 7.20
N GLU A 323 -5.32 5.78 6.41
CA GLU A 323 -5.02 7.18 6.68
C GLU A 323 -5.80 7.72 7.89
N PHE A 324 -6.90 7.08 8.28
CA PHE A 324 -7.69 7.50 9.43
C PHE A 324 -7.11 6.96 10.76
N ASN A 325 -7.31 7.73 11.82
CA ASN A 325 -6.92 7.34 13.18
C ASN A 325 -7.94 6.31 13.73
N LEU A 326 -7.57 5.03 13.62
CA LEU A 326 -8.37 3.86 13.98
C LEU A 326 -7.79 3.11 15.20
N GLY A 327 -6.90 3.76 15.95
CA GLY A 327 -6.11 3.16 17.03
C GLY A 327 -4.83 2.45 16.54
N THR A 328 -4.15 1.76 17.45
CA THR A 328 -2.83 1.14 17.23
C THR A 328 -2.85 -0.10 16.34
N ASP A 329 -3.97 -0.85 16.30
CA ASP A 329 -4.10 -2.13 15.59
C ASP A 329 -4.83 -2.04 14.24
N LYS A 330 -4.85 -0.85 13.63
CA LYS A 330 -5.62 -0.56 12.40
C LYS A 330 -5.34 -1.52 11.24
N GLN A 331 -4.08 -1.92 11.04
CA GLN A 331 -3.70 -2.83 9.96
C GLN A 331 -4.26 -4.25 10.16
N THR A 332 -4.17 -4.76 11.39
CA THR A 332 -4.68 -6.08 11.75
C THR A 332 -6.21 -6.12 11.68
N PHE A 333 -6.87 -5.05 12.14
CA PHE A 333 -8.33 -4.91 12.06
C PHE A 333 -8.82 -4.95 10.61
N LEU A 334 -8.28 -4.09 9.73
CA LEU A 334 -8.69 -4.06 8.32
C LEU A 334 -8.38 -5.38 7.60
N SER A 335 -7.23 -6.00 7.90
CA SER A 335 -6.86 -7.30 7.33
C SER A 335 -7.86 -8.39 7.74
N LYS A 336 -8.34 -8.39 8.99
CA LYS A 336 -9.38 -9.32 9.46
C LYS A 336 -10.71 -9.11 8.74
N LEU A 337 -11.11 -7.86 8.49
CA LEU A 337 -12.34 -7.56 7.75
C LEU A 337 -12.27 -8.07 6.31
N ILE A 338 -11.16 -7.82 5.60
CA ILE A 338 -10.95 -8.33 4.24
C ILE A 338 -10.99 -9.86 4.25
N LYS A 339 -10.27 -10.51 5.18
CA LYS A 339 -10.29 -11.98 5.32
C LYS A 339 -11.69 -12.51 5.59
N SER A 340 -12.49 -11.86 6.45
CA SER A 340 -13.86 -12.27 6.74
C SER A 340 -14.76 -12.33 5.51
N ILE A 341 -14.55 -11.42 4.54
CA ILE A 341 -15.34 -11.37 3.31
C ILE A 341 -14.85 -12.42 2.30
N PHE A 342 -13.53 -12.59 2.18
CA PHE A 342 -12.93 -13.33 1.06
C PHE A 342 -12.45 -14.74 1.38
N ILE A 343 -12.34 -15.15 2.65
CA ILE A 343 -11.70 -16.43 3.05
C ILE A 343 -12.25 -17.65 2.29
N SER A 344 -13.58 -17.79 2.20
CA SER A 344 -14.22 -18.92 1.51
C SER A 344 -13.96 -18.93 0.00
N TYR A 345 -13.83 -17.76 -0.62
CA TYR A 345 -13.54 -17.62 -2.04
C TYR A 345 -12.06 -17.86 -2.35
N LEU A 346 -11.15 -17.44 -1.45
CA LEU A 346 -9.71 -17.62 -1.64
C LEU A 346 -9.25 -19.06 -1.39
N GLU A 347 -9.92 -19.81 -0.52
CA GLU A 347 -9.62 -21.24 -0.30
C GLU A 347 -9.81 -22.09 -1.57
N SER A 348 -10.88 -21.82 -2.33
CA SER A 348 -11.21 -22.53 -3.56
C SER A 348 -10.59 -21.91 -4.83
N TYR A 349 -10.04 -20.69 -4.73
CA TYR A 349 -9.50 -19.92 -5.86
C TYR A 349 -8.51 -20.71 -6.72
N ILE A 350 -7.51 -21.34 -6.13
CA ILE A 350 -6.43 -21.98 -6.90
C ILE A 350 -6.94 -23.20 -7.70
N GLU A 351 -7.96 -23.89 -7.20
CA GLU A 351 -8.58 -25.01 -7.92
C GLU A 351 -9.36 -24.52 -9.13
N ILE A 352 -10.12 -23.43 -8.97
CA ILE A 352 -10.87 -22.79 -10.05
C ILE A 352 -9.91 -22.22 -11.11
N GLU A 353 -8.87 -21.49 -10.70
CA GLU A 353 -7.86 -20.90 -11.60
C GLU A 353 -7.12 -21.98 -12.40
N THR A 354 -6.70 -23.07 -11.75
CA THR A 354 -6.03 -24.18 -12.46
C THR A 354 -6.97 -24.94 -13.38
N GLY A 355 -8.24 -25.13 -13.00
CA GLY A 355 -9.26 -25.74 -13.87
C GLY A 355 -9.56 -24.89 -15.10
N TYR A 356 -9.75 -23.59 -14.91
CA TYR A 356 -9.95 -22.62 -16.00
C TYR A 356 -8.76 -22.61 -16.95
N LEU A 357 -7.54 -22.47 -16.43
CA LEU A 357 -6.34 -22.38 -17.26
C LEU A 357 -6.11 -23.65 -18.10
N LYS A 358 -6.40 -24.84 -17.54
CA LYS A 358 -6.34 -26.11 -18.29
C LYS A 358 -7.37 -26.16 -19.42
N SER A 359 -8.63 -25.83 -19.11
CA SER A 359 -9.71 -25.82 -20.11
C SER A 359 -9.44 -24.83 -21.23
N ARG A 360 -9.00 -23.61 -20.88
CA ARG A 360 -8.67 -22.55 -21.82
C ARG A 360 -7.47 -22.91 -22.70
N SER A 361 -6.40 -23.45 -22.10
CA SER A 361 -5.20 -23.89 -22.84
C SER A 361 -5.53 -25.02 -23.83
N ALA A 362 -6.32 -26.01 -23.40
CA ALA A 362 -6.80 -27.08 -24.27
C ALA A 362 -7.63 -26.55 -25.44
N MET A 363 -8.54 -25.59 -25.20
CA MET A 363 -9.35 -24.95 -26.24
C MET A 363 -8.49 -24.19 -27.26
N ILE A 364 -7.47 -23.45 -26.81
CA ILE A 364 -6.55 -22.72 -27.70
C ILE A 364 -5.80 -23.70 -28.61
N LEU A 365 -5.27 -24.79 -28.04
CA LEU A 365 -4.57 -25.81 -28.83
C LEU A 365 -5.51 -26.52 -29.79
N GLN A 366 -6.69 -26.95 -29.32
CA GLN A 366 -7.66 -27.66 -30.15
C GLN A 366 -8.10 -26.80 -31.34
N ARG A 367 -8.46 -25.53 -31.12
CA ARG A 367 -8.82 -24.59 -32.19
C ARG A 367 -7.70 -24.43 -33.23
N TYR A 368 -6.45 -24.43 -32.78
CA TYR A 368 -5.30 -24.36 -33.67
C TYR A 368 -5.15 -25.63 -34.51
N TYR A 369 -5.15 -26.82 -33.89
CA TYR A 369 -4.99 -28.08 -34.63
C TYR A 369 -6.17 -28.35 -35.57
N ASP A 370 -7.38 -27.99 -35.17
CA ASP A 370 -8.58 -28.05 -36.03
C ASP A 370 -8.43 -27.13 -37.25
N SER A 371 -7.89 -25.92 -37.08
CA SER A 371 -7.63 -24.99 -38.20
C SER A 371 -6.60 -25.52 -39.20
N LYS A 372 -5.73 -26.44 -38.76
CA LYS A 372 -4.73 -27.13 -39.58
C LYS A 372 -5.22 -28.49 -40.09
N ASN A 373 -6.47 -28.87 -39.82
CA ASN A 373 -7.04 -30.19 -40.10
C ASN A 373 -6.17 -31.34 -39.57
N HIS A 374 -5.53 -31.13 -38.43
CA HIS A 374 -4.55 -32.05 -37.87
C HIS A 374 -5.06 -32.72 -36.60
N GLN A 375 -5.04 -34.04 -36.56
CA GLN A 375 -5.35 -34.80 -35.34
C GLN A 375 -4.04 -35.26 -34.69
N LYS A 376 -3.81 -34.85 -33.44
CA LYS A 376 -2.64 -35.30 -32.66
C LYS A 376 -2.63 -36.84 -32.62
N ARG A 377 -1.56 -37.45 -33.13
CA ARG A 377 -1.32 -38.90 -33.00
C ARG A 377 -0.38 -39.15 -31.84
N SER A 378 -0.57 -40.24 -31.11
CA SER A 378 0.41 -40.73 -30.14
C SER A 378 1.66 -41.15 -30.91
N ILE A 379 2.67 -40.27 -30.94
CA ILE A 379 3.98 -40.60 -31.49
C ILE A 379 4.68 -41.43 -30.40
N GLY A 380 5.06 -42.67 -30.74
CA GLY A 380 5.70 -43.60 -29.83
C GLY A 380 6.95 -43.00 -29.18
N THR A 381 7.18 -43.33 -27.92
CA THR A 381 8.11 -42.76 -26.93
C THR A 381 9.61 -42.88 -27.26
N GLY A 382 10.02 -42.53 -28.48
CA GLY A 382 11.42 -42.42 -28.92
C GLY A 382 11.88 -40.97 -29.05
N GLY A 383 11.32 -40.07 -28.24
CA GLY A 383 11.52 -38.63 -28.44
C GLY A 383 12.91 -38.09 -28.07
N ILE A 384 13.11 -36.78 -28.22
CA ILE A 384 14.30 -35.90 -27.99
C ILE A 384 15.49 -36.49 -27.21
N GLN A 385 15.29 -37.33 -26.20
CA GLN A 385 16.34 -38.13 -25.55
C GLN A 385 17.09 -39.05 -26.52
N ASP A 386 16.40 -39.76 -27.42
CA ASP A 386 17.02 -40.63 -28.44
C ASP A 386 17.83 -39.80 -29.45
N LEU A 387 17.32 -38.62 -29.83
CA LEU A 387 18.06 -37.64 -30.64
C LEU A 387 19.32 -37.14 -29.92
N LYS A 388 19.21 -36.78 -28.64
CA LYS A 388 20.32 -36.27 -27.83
C LYS A 388 21.40 -37.32 -27.62
N GLU A 389 21.01 -38.59 -27.44
CA GLU A 389 21.91 -39.72 -27.28
C GLU A 389 22.60 -40.07 -28.61
N ARG A 390 21.92 -39.91 -29.76
CA ARG A 390 22.45 -40.21 -31.10
C ARG A 390 23.26 -39.09 -31.74
N ILE A 391 22.94 -37.82 -31.49
CA ILE A 391 23.83 -36.68 -31.82
C ILE A 391 25.16 -36.85 -31.08
N ARG A 392 25.11 -37.31 -29.82
CA ARG A 392 26.30 -37.59 -29.01
C ARG A 392 27.10 -38.81 -29.54
N GLN A 393 26.43 -39.78 -30.16
CA GLN A 393 27.03 -41.00 -30.73
C GLN A 393 27.35 -40.91 -32.23
N ARG A 394 26.96 -39.84 -32.94
CA ARG A 394 27.11 -39.67 -34.40
C ARG A 394 26.57 -40.85 -35.22
N THR A 395 25.44 -41.41 -34.84
CA THR A 395 24.80 -42.56 -35.51
C THR A 395 23.61 -42.12 -36.39
N ASN A 396 23.34 -42.87 -37.47
CA ASN A 396 22.23 -42.59 -38.40
C ASN A 396 20.86 -42.81 -37.72
N LEU A 397 19.89 -41.92 -37.99
CA LEU A 397 18.51 -42.03 -37.52
C LEU A 397 17.77 -43.17 -38.27
N PRO A 398 17.15 -44.14 -37.58
CA PRO A 398 16.14 -44.99 -38.20
C PRO A 398 14.85 -44.17 -38.28
N LEU A 399 14.51 -43.71 -39.49
CA LEU A 399 13.27 -42.99 -39.75
C LEU A 399 12.08 -43.94 -39.61
N GLY A 400 11.10 -43.55 -38.80
CA GLY A 400 9.75 -44.08 -38.89
C GLY A 400 9.11 -43.78 -40.26
N PRO A 401 7.92 -44.34 -40.54
CA PRO A 401 7.24 -44.11 -41.82
C PRO A 401 7.10 -42.60 -42.10
N SER A 402 7.54 -42.17 -43.28
CA SER A 402 7.51 -40.77 -43.73
C SER A 402 6.11 -40.18 -43.56
N ILE A 403 5.98 -39.21 -42.65
CA ILE A 403 4.74 -38.45 -42.48
C ILE A 403 4.77 -37.31 -43.49
N ASP A 404 3.88 -37.34 -44.48
CA ASP A 404 3.68 -36.22 -45.41
C ASP A 404 3.13 -35.02 -44.64
N THR A 405 4.04 -34.20 -44.14
CA THR A 405 3.75 -33.05 -43.27
C THR A 405 3.37 -31.79 -44.05
N HIS A 406 3.31 -31.86 -45.39
CA HIS A 406 3.04 -30.75 -46.31
C HIS A 406 3.88 -29.47 -46.07
N GLY A 407 4.97 -29.53 -45.29
CA GLY A 407 5.80 -28.38 -44.92
C GLY A 407 5.27 -27.55 -43.73
N GLU A 408 4.24 -28.02 -43.02
CA GLU A 408 3.65 -27.32 -41.87
C GLU A 408 4.46 -27.57 -40.59
N THR A 409 5.03 -26.53 -39.98
CA THR A 409 5.90 -26.68 -38.78
C THR A 409 5.13 -27.05 -37.51
N PHE A 410 3.79 -26.92 -37.53
CA PHE A 410 2.89 -27.04 -36.40
C PHE A 410 3.21 -26.15 -35.18
N LEU A 411 4.17 -25.22 -35.31
CA LEU A 411 4.48 -24.19 -34.33
C LEU A 411 3.81 -22.88 -34.73
N SER A 412 3.03 -22.30 -33.81
CA SER A 412 2.38 -21.01 -34.05
C SER A 412 2.73 -20.03 -32.94
N GLN A 413 3.36 -18.91 -33.34
CA GLN A 413 3.68 -17.83 -32.41
C GLN A 413 2.40 -17.24 -31.79
N GLU A 414 1.27 -17.19 -32.51
CA GLU A 414 0.00 -16.69 -31.97
C GLU A 414 -0.54 -17.58 -30.85
N VAL A 415 -0.46 -18.90 -31.01
CA VAL A 415 -0.86 -19.87 -29.98
C VAL A 415 -0.02 -19.70 -28.73
N VAL A 416 1.30 -19.58 -28.90
CA VAL A 416 2.24 -19.33 -27.80
C VAL A 416 1.91 -18.01 -27.09
N VAL A 417 1.74 -16.91 -27.83
CA VAL A 417 1.41 -15.60 -27.23
C VAL A 417 0.09 -15.67 -26.45
N ASN A 418 -0.93 -16.36 -26.96
CA ASN A 418 -2.20 -16.53 -26.25
C ASN A 418 -2.04 -17.36 -24.95
N LEU A 419 -1.34 -18.50 -24.99
CA LEU A 419 -1.06 -19.33 -23.80
C LEU A 419 -0.25 -18.56 -22.75
N LEU A 420 0.76 -17.83 -23.20
CA LEU A 420 1.60 -16.97 -22.37
C LEU A 420 0.77 -15.85 -21.73
N GLN A 421 -0.12 -15.20 -22.48
CA GLN A 421 -0.99 -14.14 -21.99
C GLN A 421 -1.99 -14.64 -20.93
N GLU A 422 -2.63 -15.79 -21.14
CA GLU A 422 -3.54 -16.40 -20.16
C GLU A 422 -2.79 -16.75 -18.86
N THR A 423 -1.60 -17.34 -19.00
CA THR A 423 -0.76 -17.69 -17.84
C THR A 423 -0.26 -16.45 -17.11
N LYS A 424 0.05 -15.36 -17.84
CA LYS A 424 0.44 -14.08 -17.25
C LYS A 424 -0.68 -13.52 -16.38
N GLN A 425 -1.91 -13.49 -16.88
CA GLN A 425 -3.07 -13.04 -16.10
C GLN A 425 -3.28 -13.92 -14.87
N ALA A 426 -3.10 -15.24 -15.00
CA ALA A 426 -3.16 -16.16 -13.87
C ALA A 426 -2.09 -15.86 -12.81
N PHE A 427 -0.85 -15.51 -13.21
CA PHE A 427 0.20 -15.09 -12.27
C PHE A 427 -0.15 -13.77 -11.56
N GLU A 428 -0.67 -12.78 -12.27
CA GLU A 428 -1.11 -11.50 -11.69
C GLU A 428 -2.23 -11.72 -10.67
N ARG A 429 -3.24 -12.54 -11.00
CA ARG A 429 -4.29 -12.95 -10.06
C ARG A 429 -3.72 -13.71 -8.87
N CYS A 430 -2.82 -14.67 -9.10
CA CYS A 430 -2.21 -15.48 -8.06
C CYS A 430 -1.41 -14.64 -7.07
N HIS A 431 -0.69 -13.63 -7.55
CA HIS A 431 0.09 -12.73 -6.72
C HIS A 431 -0.78 -11.95 -5.71
N ARG A 432 -1.98 -11.56 -6.11
CA ARG A 432 -2.90 -10.78 -5.25
C ARG A 432 -3.83 -11.65 -4.40
N LEU A 433 -4.31 -12.76 -4.94
CA LEU A 433 -5.37 -13.57 -4.32
C LEU A 433 -4.84 -14.71 -3.45
N SER A 434 -3.61 -15.21 -3.68
CA SER A 434 -3.04 -16.26 -2.83
C SER A 434 -2.52 -15.72 -1.51
N ASP A 435 -2.64 -16.52 -0.45
CA ASP A 435 -1.94 -16.23 0.81
C ASP A 435 -0.42 -16.20 0.55
N PRO A 436 0.32 -15.25 1.15
CA PRO A 436 1.78 -15.15 0.98
C PRO A 436 2.54 -16.45 1.29
N SER A 437 2.02 -17.28 2.19
CA SER A 437 2.62 -18.56 2.59
C SER A 437 2.50 -19.62 1.48
N ASP A 438 1.37 -19.63 0.77
CA ASP A 438 1.06 -20.59 -0.30
C ASP A 438 1.37 -20.06 -1.71
N LEU A 439 1.65 -18.75 -1.84
CA LEU A 439 1.92 -18.08 -3.11
C LEU A 439 2.96 -18.83 -3.98
N PRO A 440 4.14 -19.24 -3.47
CA PRO A 440 5.13 -19.92 -4.31
C PRO A 440 4.66 -21.30 -4.80
N ARG A 441 3.88 -22.01 -3.98
CA ARG A 441 3.30 -23.31 -4.33
C ARG A 441 2.23 -23.14 -5.41
N ASN A 442 1.38 -22.14 -5.28
CA ASN A 442 0.31 -21.85 -6.23
C ASN A 442 0.85 -21.35 -7.58
N ALA A 443 1.84 -20.46 -7.56
CA ALA A 443 2.54 -20.02 -8.76
C ALA A 443 3.20 -21.19 -9.50
N PHE A 444 3.82 -22.14 -8.78
CA PHE A 444 4.37 -23.35 -9.40
C PHE A 444 3.33 -24.27 -10.04
N ARG A 445 2.11 -24.36 -9.47
CA ARG A 445 1.00 -25.11 -10.09
C ARG A 445 0.61 -24.50 -11.43
N ILE A 446 0.47 -23.17 -11.50
CA ILE A 446 0.18 -22.43 -12.74
C ILE A 446 1.30 -22.65 -13.76
N PHE A 447 2.57 -22.54 -13.34
CA PHE A 447 3.72 -22.79 -14.21
C PHE A 447 3.74 -24.22 -14.76
N THR A 448 3.41 -25.22 -13.94
CA THR A 448 3.35 -26.61 -14.39
C THR A 448 2.34 -26.81 -15.51
N ILE A 449 1.19 -26.13 -15.45
CA ILE A 449 0.17 -26.17 -16.52
C ILE A 449 0.72 -25.54 -17.79
N LEU A 450 1.42 -24.39 -17.70
CA LEU A 450 2.06 -23.80 -18.87
C LEU A 450 3.07 -24.76 -19.51
N VAL A 451 3.91 -25.43 -18.72
CA VAL A 451 4.88 -26.41 -19.24
C VAL A 451 4.18 -27.59 -19.91
N GLU A 452 3.09 -28.09 -19.33
CA GLU A 452 2.29 -29.18 -19.89
C GLU A 452 1.71 -28.81 -21.27
N PHE A 453 1.04 -27.66 -21.39
CA PHE A 453 0.38 -27.27 -22.64
C PHE A 453 1.33 -26.67 -23.69
N LEU A 454 2.28 -25.84 -23.28
CA LEU A 454 3.20 -25.16 -24.20
C LEU A 454 4.39 -26.05 -24.56
N CYS A 455 5.10 -26.60 -23.57
CA CYS A 455 6.33 -27.35 -23.84
C CYS A 455 6.03 -28.77 -24.32
N ILE A 456 5.16 -29.51 -23.62
CA ILE A 456 4.89 -30.93 -23.95
C ILE A 456 3.87 -31.03 -25.10
N GLU A 457 2.69 -30.44 -24.93
CA GLU A 457 1.61 -30.65 -25.89
C GLU A 457 1.75 -29.90 -27.22
N HIS A 458 2.55 -28.82 -27.28
CA HIS A 458 2.71 -28.00 -28.47
C HIS A 458 4.13 -28.09 -29.05
N ILE A 459 5.16 -27.70 -28.29
CA ILE A 459 6.55 -27.64 -28.79
C ILE A 459 7.11 -29.05 -29.01
N ASP A 460 7.08 -29.92 -28.00
CA ASP A 460 7.62 -31.28 -28.07
C ASP A 460 6.88 -32.08 -29.15
N TYR A 461 5.55 -32.00 -29.20
CA TYR A 461 4.75 -32.59 -30.28
C TYR A 461 5.18 -32.13 -31.68
N ALA A 462 5.40 -30.81 -31.88
CA ALA A 462 5.81 -30.27 -33.16
C ALA A 462 7.26 -30.66 -33.53
N LEU A 463 8.16 -30.72 -32.55
CA LEU A 463 9.54 -31.18 -32.75
C LEU A 463 9.59 -32.66 -33.12
N GLU A 464 8.84 -33.53 -32.44
CA GLU A 464 8.72 -34.95 -32.76
C GLU A 464 8.14 -35.17 -34.16
N THR A 465 7.10 -34.41 -34.52
CA THR A 465 6.53 -34.44 -35.87
C THR A 465 7.54 -33.95 -36.91
N GLY A 466 8.29 -32.89 -36.60
CA GLY A 466 9.34 -32.34 -37.44
C GLY A 466 10.51 -33.30 -37.67
N LEU A 467 10.92 -34.03 -36.63
CA LEU A 467 11.96 -35.07 -36.68
C LEU A 467 11.56 -36.24 -37.57
N ALA A 468 10.30 -36.67 -37.49
CA ALA A 468 9.76 -37.71 -38.37
C ALA A 468 9.66 -37.28 -39.85
N GLY A 469 9.67 -35.97 -40.12
CA GLY A 469 9.66 -35.38 -41.47
C GLY A 469 11.05 -35.20 -42.09
N ILE A 470 12.14 -35.51 -41.38
CA ILE A 470 13.49 -35.48 -41.93
C ILE A 470 13.63 -36.62 -42.94
N PRO A 471 14.01 -36.39 -44.21
CA PRO A 471 14.18 -37.46 -45.20
C PRO A 471 15.42 -38.32 -44.91
N SER A 472 15.41 -39.59 -45.35
CA SER A 472 16.53 -40.51 -45.12
C SER A 472 17.78 -40.03 -45.88
N SER A 473 18.96 -40.48 -45.44
CA SER A 473 20.26 -40.13 -46.05
C SER A 473 20.35 -40.42 -47.55
N ASP A 474 19.46 -41.25 -48.09
CA ASP A 474 19.39 -41.64 -49.49
C ASP A 474 18.48 -40.73 -50.34
N SER A 475 17.84 -39.72 -49.74
CA SER A 475 16.98 -38.76 -50.44
C SER A 475 17.80 -37.70 -51.17
N LYS A 476 17.51 -37.50 -52.46
CA LYS A 476 18.18 -36.51 -53.33
C LYS A 476 17.74 -35.06 -53.08
N ASN A 477 16.77 -34.82 -52.20
CA ASN A 477 16.21 -33.49 -51.94
C ASN A 477 16.56 -33.03 -50.52
N ALA A 478 17.31 -31.92 -50.41
CA ALA A 478 17.55 -31.26 -49.13
C ALA A 478 16.25 -30.60 -48.64
N ASN A 479 15.71 -31.07 -47.51
CA ASN A 479 14.52 -30.50 -46.90
C ASN A 479 14.94 -29.50 -45.79
N LEU A 480 14.67 -28.20 -45.98
CA LEU A 480 14.95 -27.14 -45.00
C LEU A 480 13.91 -27.06 -43.87
N TYR A 481 12.81 -27.83 -43.99
CA TYR A 481 11.69 -27.86 -43.04
C TYR A 481 12.12 -27.98 -41.57
N PHE A 482 13.05 -28.88 -41.25
CA PHE A 482 13.49 -29.05 -39.87
C PHE A 482 14.24 -27.82 -39.31
N LEU A 483 14.96 -27.08 -40.16
CA LEU A 483 15.63 -25.84 -39.74
C LEU A 483 14.63 -24.73 -39.43
N ASP A 484 13.52 -24.66 -40.18
CA ASP A 484 12.43 -23.73 -39.90
C ASP A 484 11.71 -24.06 -38.59
N VAL A 485 11.47 -25.35 -38.31
CA VAL A 485 10.94 -25.82 -37.02
C VAL A 485 11.87 -25.42 -35.86
N VAL A 486 13.18 -25.63 -36.00
CA VAL A 486 14.17 -25.25 -34.99
C VAL A 486 14.22 -23.73 -34.77
N HIS A 487 14.15 -22.94 -35.84
CA HIS A 487 14.15 -21.48 -35.75
C HIS A 487 12.90 -20.96 -35.00
N GLN A 488 11.72 -21.47 -35.33
CA GLN A 488 10.47 -21.11 -34.66
C GLN A 488 10.45 -21.57 -33.19
N ALA A 489 10.92 -22.79 -32.90
CA ALA A 489 11.05 -23.30 -31.54
C ALA A 489 11.97 -22.43 -30.68
N ASN A 490 13.13 -22.02 -31.20
CA ASN A 490 14.04 -21.10 -30.49
C ASN A 490 13.38 -19.75 -30.18
N THR A 491 12.63 -19.19 -31.13
CA THR A 491 11.89 -17.94 -30.91
C THR A 491 10.86 -18.09 -29.78
N ILE A 492 10.14 -19.21 -29.78
CA ILE A 492 9.16 -19.55 -28.74
C ILE A 492 9.84 -19.73 -27.37
N PHE A 493 10.99 -20.40 -27.31
CA PHE A 493 11.75 -20.55 -26.06
C PHE A 493 12.21 -19.21 -25.49
N HIS A 494 12.61 -18.26 -26.33
CA HIS A 494 12.93 -16.90 -25.85
C HIS A 494 11.72 -16.19 -25.24
N LEU A 495 10.53 -16.34 -25.81
CA LEU A 495 9.29 -15.78 -25.24
C LEU A 495 8.92 -16.44 -23.91
N PHE A 496 9.06 -17.77 -23.83
CA PHE A 496 8.84 -18.54 -22.60
C PHE A 496 9.83 -18.12 -21.49
N ASP A 497 11.12 -18.02 -21.81
CA ASP A 497 12.16 -17.60 -20.88
C ASP A 497 11.92 -16.19 -20.35
N LYS A 498 11.50 -15.28 -21.24
CA LYS A 498 11.15 -13.92 -20.85
C LYS A 498 10.00 -13.91 -19.85
N GLN A 499 8.91 -14.64 -20.10
CA GLN A 499 7.79 -14.71 -19.15
C GLN A 499 8.18 -15.34 -17.81
N PHE A 500 9.01 -16.39 -17.83
CA PHE A 500 9.53 -17.03 -16.63
C PHE A 500 10.31 -16.03 -15.76
N ASN A 501 11.21 -15.26 -16.37
CA ASN A 501 12.03 -14.28 -15.65
C ASN A 501 11.21 -13.07 -15.18
N ASP A 502 10.31 -12.55 -16.01
CA ASP A 502 9.59 -11.30 -15.73
C ASP A 502 8.43 -11.51 -14.73
N HIS A 503 7.70 -12.63 -14.81
CA HIS A 503 6.43 -12.80 -14.08
C HIS A 503 6.47 -13.91 -13.03
N LEU A 504 7.13 -15.04 -13.30
CA LEU A 504 7.19 -16.14 -12.34
C LEU A 504 8.30 -15.94 -11.31
N MET A 505 9.51 -15.54 -11.75
CA MET A 505 10.67 -15.40 -10.86
C MET A 505 10.38 -14.50 -9.64
N PRO A 506 9.75 -13.31 -9.77
CA PRO A 506 9.45 -12.47 -8.62
C PRO A 506 8.56 -13.14 -7.57
N LEU A 507 7.72 -14.11 -7.98
CA LEU A 507 6.78 -14.82 -7.09
C LEU A 507 7.42 -15.97 -6.31
N ILE A 508 8.53 -16.52 -6.82
CA ILE A 508 9.18 -17.73 -6.26
C ILE A 508 10.59 -17.48 -5.71
N SER A 509 11.15 -16.28 -5.91
CA SER A 509 12.55 -15.94 -5.57
C SER A 509 12.89 -16.17 -4.10
N SER A 510 11.95 -15.95 -3.18
CA SER A 510 12.13 -16.10 -1.74
C SER A 510 11.77 -17.50 -1.21
N SER A 511 11.44 -18.45 -2.07
CA SER A 511 10.87 -19.74 -1.69
C SER A 511 11.81 -20.93 -1.91
N PRO A 512 11.77 -21.98 -1.05
CA PRO A 512 12.45 -23.25 -1.32
C PRO A 512 11.99 -23.92 -2.63
N LYS A 513 10.80 -23.57 -3.15
CA LYS A 513 10.26 -24.09 -4.41
C LYS A 513 11.03 -23.60 -5.65
N LEU A 514 11.89 -22.59 -5.51
CA LEU A 514 12.75 -22.08 -6.59
C LEU A 514 13.59 -23.19 -7.23
N SER A 515 14.18 -24.07 -6.41
CA SER A 515 15.03 -25.17 -6.87
C SER A 515 14.27 -26.14 -7.80
N GLU A 516 13.05 -26.51 -7.43
CA GLU A 516 12.18 -27.38 -8.22
C GLU A 516 11.65 -26.70 -9.48
N CYS A 517 11.36 -25.39 -9.41
CA CYS A 517 11.00 -24.59 -10.58
C CYS A 517 12.13 -24.56 -11.61
N LEU A 518 13.36 -24.29 -11.17
CA LEU A 518 14.55 -24.26 -12.04
C LEU A 518 14.87 -25.64 -12.61
N GLN A 519 14.73 -26.70 -11.82
CA GLN A 519 14.88 -28.07 -12.32
C GLN A 519 13.84 -28.42 -13.38
N LYS A 520 12.58 -28.04 -13.16
CA LYS A 520 11.49 -28.32 -14.09
C LYS A 520 11.56 -27.46 -15.36
N LYS A 521 12.11 -26.25 -15.27
CA LYS A 521 12.43 -25.40 -16.43
C LYS A 521 13.58 -25.99 -17.26
N LYS A 522 14.57 -26.61 -16.60
CA LYS A 522 15.77 -27.17 -17.26
C LYS A 522 15.49 -28.51 -17.95
N LYS A 523 14.48 -29.25 -17.49
CA LYS A 523 13.96 -30.45 -18.13
C LYS A 523 13.04 -30.04 -19.28
#